data_AF-A0A8K0NXK1-F1
#
_entry.id   AF-A0A8K0NXK1-F1
#
_cell.length_a   1.000
_cell.length_b   1.000
_cell.length_c   1.000
_cell.angle_alpha   90.00
_cell.angle_beta   90.00
_cell.angle_gamma   90.00
#
_symmetry.space_group_name_H-M   'P 1'
#
loop_
_entity.id
_entity.type
_entity.pdbx_description
1 polymer ?
#
loop_
_entity_poly.entity_id
_entity_poly.type
_entity_poly.pdbx_seq_one_letter_code
_entity_poly.pdbx_strand_id
1 'polypeptide(L)'
;MLRSNAETDHASTRLWFAMEDLTAPGLGQTKTGVVTFSCSATEHRCECRDIAINCTGLGLKSLPMDIEEQMTKYYMANNYLNYTLDEETFSKLHRLSYLDLSNNSLTHIPPLAFKNLWRLLMLSLKDNHIKNLLNSTFYGLPSLRTL
;
A
#
# COMPACT_ATOMS: atom_id res chain seq x y z
N MET A 1 47.61 37.49 -7.72
CA MET A 1 47.51 36.02 -7.96
C MET A 1 46.88 35.36 -6.74
N LEU A 2 46.30 34.17 -6.90
CA LEU A 2 45.61 33.45 -5.81
C LEU A 2 46.59 32.65 -4.94
N ARG A 3 46.34 32.60 -3.63
CA ARG A 3 45.83 31.38 -2.98
C ARG A 3 45.21 31.68 -1.61
N SER A 4 44.19 30.89 -1.28
CA SER A 4 43.46 30.90 -0.01
C SER A 4 44.21 30.11 1.06
N ASN A 5 43.95 30.41 2.34
CA ASN A 5 43.65 29.39 3.36
C ASN A 5 43.09 30.07 4.64
N ALA A 6 41.84 29.78 4.97
CA ALA A 6 41.19 30.00 6.27
C ALA A 6 40.06 28.95 6.36
N GLU A 7 40.15 27.91 7.18
CA GLU A 7 40.02 27.85 8.66
C GLU A 7 38.59 27.49 9.10
N THR A 8 38.48 26.72 10.19
CA THR A 8 37.31 25.88 10.48
C THR A 8 36.47 26.36 11.67
N ASP A 9 35.20 26.67 11.37
CA ASP A 9 33.97 26.48 12.15
C ASP A 9 34.02 26.45 13.69
N HIS A 10 33.29 27.40 14.32
CA HIS A 10 32.60 27.21 15.61
C HIS A 10 31.59 28.35 15.90
N ALA A 11 30.50 28.01 16.64
CA ALA A 11 29.60 28.91 17.42
C ALA A 11 28.63 29.85 16.63
N SER A 12 27.43 30.27 17.13
CA SER A 12 26.64 29.85 18.32
C SER A 12 25.17 30.37 18.34
N THR A 13 24.27 29.57 18.94
CA THR A 13 23.02 29.86 19.72
C THR A 13 22.07 31.06 19.45
N ARG A 14 20.75 30.77 19.39
CA ARG A 14 19.54 31.43 20.03
C ARG A 14 18.24 30.89 19.37
N LEU A 15 17.09 30.51 19.99
CA LEU A 15 16.37 30.82 21.25
C LEU A 15 15.79 32.24 21.31
N TRP A 16 14.53 32.58 21.67
CA TRP A 16 13.29 31.93 22.20
C TRP A 16 12.07 32.81 21.77
N PHE A 17 10.75 32.56 21.95
CA PHE A 17 9.82 31.45 22.31
C PHE A 17 8.36 31.90 21.97
N ALA A 18 7.37 30.99 21.88
CA ALA A 18 5.92 31.30 22.06
C ALA A 18 5.10 30.04 22.46
N MET A 19 4.25 30.15 23.47
CA MET A 19 3.41 29.12 24.14
C MET A 19 2.05 29.76 24.55
N GLU A 20 1.05 29.11 25.16
CA GLU A 20 0.92 27.71 25.65
C GLU A 20 0.17 26.76 24.68
N ASP A 21 -1.02 26.17 24.86
CA ASP A 21 -2.10 26.20 25.89
C ASP A 21 -2.93 24.88 25.74
N LEU A 22 -3.34 24.12 26.77
CA LEU A 22 -3.02 24.13 28.22
C LEU A 22 -2.96 22.68 28.81
N THR A 23 -3.79 22.34 29.81
CA THR A 23 -3.87 21.09 30.62
C THR A 23 -5.28 20.46 30.56
N ALA A 24 -5.60 19.18 30.86
CA ALA A 24 -4.93 17.89 31.18
C ALA A 24 -6.09 16.83 31.35
N PRO A 25 -5.99 15.64 32.01
CA PRO A 25 -4.85 14.87 32.51
C PRO A 25 -4.82 13.35 32.19
N GLY A 26 -3.61 12.77 32.25
CA GLY A 26 -3.32 11.48 32.89
C GLY A 26 -3.89 10.16 32.33
N LEU A 27 -3.03 9.36 31.70
CA LEU A 27 -2.52 8.11 32.30
C LEU A 27 -1.29 7.59 31.52
N GLY A 28 -0.50 6.70 32.12
CA GLY A 28 0.87 6.44 31.70
C GLY A 28 1.03 5.69 30.38
N GLN A 29 1.70 6.30 29.40
CA GLN A 29 2.26 5.57 28.25
C GLN A 29 3.49 4.75 28.70
N THR A 30 3.26 3.50 29.06
CA THR A 30 4.34 2.51 29.19
C THR A 30 5.05 2.34 27.85
N LYS A 31 6.39 2.31 27.85
CA LYS A 31 7.21 2.00 26.66
C LYS A 31 7.07 0.53 26.24
N THR A 32 5.93 0.15 25.69
CA THR A 32 5.77 -1.06 24.87
C THR A 32 5.91 -0.64 23.42
N GLY A 33 7.11 -0.81 22.86
CA GLY A 33 7.42 -0.49 21.46
C GLY A 33 6.78 -1.46 20.48
N VAL A 34 5.44 -1.45 20.41
CA VAL A 34 4.69 -2.14 19.35
C VAL A 34 4.96 -1.38 18.05
N VAL A 35 5.68 -2.01 17.12
CA VAL A 35 5.78 -1.51 15.75
C VAL A 35 4.42 -1.74 15.09
N THR A 36 3.57 -0.72 15.11
CA THR A 36 2.24 -0.76 14.49
C THR A 36 2.41 -0.81 12.98
N PHE A 37 2.22 -1.98 12.39
CA PHE A 37 2.27 -2.17 10.94
C PHE A 37 1.13 -1.39 10.28
N SER A 38 1.49 -0.32 9.56
CA SER A 38 0.57 0.56 8.86
C SER A 38 0.53 0.20 7.38
N CYS A 39 -0.48 -0.59 6.97
CA CYS A 39 -0.58 -1.08 5.58
C CYS A 39 -0.95 0.01 4.55
N SER A 40 -1.45 1.15 5.03
CA SER A 40 -1.74 2.36 4.25
C SER A 40 -1.88 3.55 5.20
N ALA A 41 -1.24 4.66 4.87
CA ALA A 41 -1.46 6.00 5.42
C ALA A 41 -2.48 6.81 4.58
N THR A 42 -2.92 6.32 3.41
CA THR A 42 -3.95 6.97 2.58
C THR A 42 -5.37 6.51 2.91
N GLU A 43 -5.60 5.26 3.33
CA GLU A 43 -6.94 4.76 3.71
C GLU A 43 -6.95 4.10 5.10
N HIS A 44 -7.09 4.94 6.12
CA HIS A 44 -7.15 4.56 7.53
C HIS A 44 -8.39 3.72 7.92
N ARG A 45 -9.39 3.58 7.04
CA ARG A 45 -10.57 2.74 7.30
C ARG A 45 -10.35 1.25 7.00
N CYS A 46 -9.25 0.89 6.33
CA CYS A 46 -8.93 -0.52 6.10
C CYS A 46 -8.44 -1.18 7.39
N GLU A 47 -8.87 -2.41 7.65
CA GLU A 47 -8.38 -3.22 8.76
C GLU A 47 -6.98 -3.78 8.40
N CYS A 48 -6.00 -3.47 9.25
CA CYS A 48 -4.64 -3.99 9.17
C CYS A 48 -4.42 -5.12 10.17
N ARG A 49 -3.96 -6.28 9.69
CA ARG A 49 -3.59 -7.40 10.57
C ARG A 49 -2.39 -8.16 10.04
N ASP A 50 -1.38 -8.29 10.89
CA ASP A 50 -0.09 -8.93 10.60
C ASP A 50 0.58 -8.33 9.34
N ILE A 51 0.40 -8.97 8.18
CA ILE A 51 0.87 -8.54 6.86
C ILE A 51 -0.23 -8.74 5.80
N ALA A 52 -1.47 -8.41 6.18
CA ALA A 52 -2.68 -8.40 5.37
C ALA A 52 -3.46 -7.11 5.58
N ILE A 53 -4.10 -6.62 4.52
CA ILE A 53 -5.03 -5.48 4.56
C ILE A 53 -6.42 -5.92 4.11
N ASN A 54 -7.45 -5.45 4.79
CA ASN A 54 -8.85 -5.66 4.44
C ASN A 54 -9.57 -4.32 4.27
N CYS A 55 -9.96 -4.03 3.02
CA CYS A 55 -10.67 -2.82 2.61
C CYS A 55 -12.05 -3.14 2.01
N THR A 56 -12.59 -4.33 2.25
CA THR A 56 -13.83 -4.81 1.63
C THR A 56 -15.03 -3.95 2.04
N GLY A 57 -15.85 -3.53 1.07
CA GLY A 57 -17.09 -2.80 1.33
C GLY A 57 -16.93 -1.31 1.67
N LEU A 58 -15.71 -0.75 1.64
CA LEU A 58 -15.43 0.63 2.07
C LEU A 58 -15.80 1.71 1.04
N GLY A 59 -16.33 1.33 -0.12
CA GLY A 59 -16.75 2.24 -1.20
C GLY A 59 -15.60 2.86 -1.98
N LEU A 60 -14.43 2.21 -1.99
CA LEU A 60 -13.20 2.72 -2.60
C LEU A 60 -13.31 2.80 -4.12
N LYS A 61 -12.82 3.91 -4.69
CA LYS A 61 -12.77 4.15 -6.15
C LYS A 61 -11.38 3.89 -6.74
N SER A 62 -10.37 3.83 -5.89
CA SER A 62 -8.96 3.51 -6.20
C SER A 62 -8.41 2.55 -5.14
N LEU A 63 -7.38 1.81 -5.48
CA LEU A 63 -6.53 1.14 -4.49
C LEU A 63 -5.77 2.22 -3.69
N PRO A 64 -5.52 2.04 -2.37
CA PRO A 64 -4.46 2.79 -1.71
C PRO A 64 -3.13 2.55 -2.44
N MET A 65 -2.33 3.59 -2.65
CA MET A 65 -1.09 3.51 -3.47
C MET A 65 0.19 3.30 -2.64
N ASP A 66 0.04 3.15 -1.34
CA ASP A 66 1.08 3.09 -0.31
C ASP A 66 1.13 1.70 0.36
N ILE A 67 0.92 0.66 -0.44
CA ILE A 67 0.88 -0.75 -0.04
C ILE A 67 2.31 -1.25 0.22
N GLU A 68 2.55 -1.77 1.42
CA GLU A 68 3.85 -2.30 1.83
C GLU A 68 4.26 -3.59 1.10
N GLU A 69 5.52 -3.67 0.65
CA GLU A 69 6.06 -4.80 -0.14
C GLU A 69 6.01 -6.15 0.61
N GLN A 70 5.89 -6.10 1.94
CA GLN A 70 5.81 -7.27 2.83
C GLN A 70 4.46 -8.00 2.76
N MET A 71 3.43 -7.40 2.16
CA MET A 71 2.05 -7.87 2.27
C MET A 71 1.76 -9.15 1.50
N THR A 72 0.92 -10.00 2.11
CA THR A 72 0.66 -11.37 1.67
C THR A 72 -0.79 -11.63 1.28
N LYS A 73 -1.73 -10.79 1.74
CA LYS A 73 -3.15 -10.89 1.40
C LYS A 73 -3.75 -9.51 1.22
N TYR A 74 -4.58 -9.35 0.20
CA TYR A 74 -5.22 -8.08 -0.14
C TYR A 74 -6.71 -8.33 -0.43
N TYR A 75 -7.58 -7.88 0.48
CA TYR A 75 -9.03 -7.99 0.34
C TYR A 75 -9.61 -6.64 -0.09
N MET A 76 -9.98 -6.52 -1.36
CA MET A 76 -10.52 -5.31 -2.00
C MET A 76 -11.93 -5.50 -2.55
N ALA A 77 -12.58 -6.63 -2.24
CA ALA A 77 -13.89 -6.99 -2.76
C ALA A 77 -15.00 -5.98 -2.39
N ASN A 78 -16.09 -5.96 -3.16
CA ASN A 78 -17.27 -5.12 -2.90
C ASN A 78 -16.95 -3.61 -2.86
N ASN A 79 -16.20 -3.11 -3.84
CA ASN A 79 -15.81 -1.71 -3.94
C ASN A 79 -16.21 -1.12 -5.31
N TYR A 80 -15.89 0.15 -5.55
CA TYR A 80 -16.21 0.89 -6.77
C TYR A 80 -14.96 1.18 -7.61
N LEU A 81 -13.99 0.27 -7.61
CA LEU A 81 -12.77 0.37 -8.43
C LEU A 81 -13.16 0.33 -9.90
N ASN A 82 -13.25 1.48 -10.58
CA ASN A 82 -13.62 1.56 -12.01
C ASN A 82 -12.43 1.81 -12.95
N TYR A 83 -11.22 1.73 -12.41
CA TYR A 83 -9.98 2.01 -13.12
C TYR A 83 -9.54 0.88 -14.06
N THR A 84 -8.64 1.22 -14.99
CA THR A 84 -8.05 0.34 -16.02
C THR A 84 -7.07 -0.71 -15.47
N LEU A 85 -6.55 -0.49 -14.25
CA LEU A 85 -5.29 -1.01 -13.72
C LEU A 85 -4.07 -0.58 -14.56
N ASP A 86 -2.98 -0.28 -13.87
CA ASP A 86 -1.64 -0.10 -14.46
C ASP A 86 -0.87 -1.43 -14.43
N GLU A 87 0.06 -1.65 -15.35
CA GLU A 87 0.97 -2.81 -15.32
C GLU A 87 1.83 -2.81 -14.04
N GLU A 88 2.14 -1.63 -13.50
CA GLU A 88 2.92 -1.47 -12.27
C GLU A 88 2.08 -1.53 -10.97
N THR A 89 0.74 -1.62 -11.04
CA THR A 89 -0.16 -1.56 -9.86
C THR A 89 0.24 -2.51 -8.73
N PHE A 90 0.69 -3.72 -9.09
CA PHE A 90 1.05 -4.77 -8.15
C PHE A 90 2.52 -5.19 -8.27
N SER A 91 3.36 -4.44 -9.00
CA SER A 91 4.69 -4.91 -9.41
C SER A 91 5.66 -5.16 -8.24
N LYS A 92 5.46 -4.47 -7.11
CA LYS A 92 6.25 -4.65 -5.88
C LYS A 92 5.76 -5.77 -4.96
N LEU A 93 4.54 -6.26 -5.15
CA LEU A 93 3.87 -7.16 -4.18
C LEU A 93 4.29 -8.63 -4.34
N HIS A 94 5.60 -8.87 -4.44
CA HIS A 94 6.23 -10.19 -4.64
C HIS A 94 5.85 -11.25 -3.59
N ARG A 95 5.35 -10.83 -2.44
CA ARG A 95 4.94 -11.69 -1.32
C ARG A 95 3.45 -12.03 -1.32
N LEU A 96 2.67 -11.43 -2.23
CA LEU A 96 1.23 -11.61 -2.29
C LEU A 96 0.86 -13.05 -2.65
N SER A 97 0.00 -13.64 -1.81
CA SER A 97 -0.50 -15.02 -1.90
C SER A 97 -2.01 -15.08 -2.21
N TYR A 98 -2.73 -14.00 -1.90
CA TYR A 98 -4.17 -13.87 -2.06
C TYR A 98 -4.51 -12.42 -2.51
N LEU A 99 -5.20 -12.27 -3.64
CA LEU A 99 -5.64 -10.99 -4.18
C LEU A 99 -7.11 -11.08 -4.61
N ASP A 100 -7.99 -10.39 -3.88
CA ASP A 100 -9.43 -10.43 -4.14
C ASP A 100 -9.94 -9.05 -4.54
N LEU A 101 -10.17 -8.91 -5.84
CA LEU A 101 -10.72 -7.72 -6.51
C LEU A 101 -12.19 -7.96 -6.93
N SER A 102 -12.87 -8.95 -6.33
CA SER A 102 -14.21 -9.35 -6.76
C SER A 102 -15.30 -8.29 -6.48
N ASN A 103 -16.42 -8.36 -7.20
CA ASN A 103 -17.55 -7.44 -7.10
C ASN A 103 -17.10 -5.96 -7.12
N ASN A 104 -16.55 -5.56 -8.28
CA ASN A 104 -15.95 -4.26 -8.53
C ASN A 104 -16.30 -3.76 -9.95
N SER A 105 -15.85 -2.57 -10.30
CA SER A 105 -16.17 -1.91 -11.58
C SER A 105 -15.04 -2.00 -12.62
N LEU A 106 -14.09 -2.93 -12.48
CA LEU A 106 -12.95 -3.04 -13.40
C LEU A 106 -13.45 -3.41 -14.80
N THR A 107 -13.01 -2.66 -15.82
CA THR A 107 -13.45 -2.85 -17.22
C THR A 107 -12.34 -3.36 -18.14
N HIS A 108 -11.09 -3.20 -17.71
CA HIS A 108 -9.87 -3.62 -18.40
C HIS A 108 -8.87 -4.14 -17.37
N ILE A 109 -7.93 -4.97 -17.81
CA ILE A 109 -6.70 -5.31 -17.11
C ILE A 109 -5.60 -5.37 -18.17
N PRO A 110 -4.47 -4.66 -18.02
CA PRO A 110 -3.44 -4.63 -19.04
C PRO A 110 -2.75 -5.99 -19.24
N PRO A 111 -1.97 -6.16 -20.32
CA PRO A 111 -0.93 -7.18 -20.36
C PRO A 111 -0.08 -7.13 -19.10
N LEU A 112 0.45 -8.27 -18.65
CA LEU A 112 1.48 -8.34 -17.62
C LEU A 112 1.13 -7.73 -16.24
N ALA A 113 -0.13 -7.35 -15.98
CA ALA A 113 -0.59 -6.71 -14.73
C ALA A 113 -0.22 -7.47 -13.43
N PHE A 114 0.01 -8.78 -13.54
CA PHE A 114 0.36 -9.67 -12.43
C PHE A 114 1.76 -10.28 -12.55
N LYS A 115 2.62 -9.76 -13.46
CA LYS A 115 3.94 -10.29 -13.86
C LYS A 115 4.89 -10.64 -12.71
N ASN A 116 4.77 -9.93 -11.59
CA ASN A 116 5.66 -10.01 -10.44
C ASN A 116 5.05 -10.75 -9.24
N LEU A 117 3.84 -11.29 -9.36
CA LEU A 117 3.09 -11.97 -8.29
C LEU A 117 3.38 -13.48 -8.26
N TRP A 118 4.65 -13.84 -8.29
CA TRP A 118 5.12 -15.23 -8.42
C TRP A 118 4.72 -16.16 -7.26
N ARG A 119 4.23 -15.61 -6.13
CA ARG A 119 3.70 -16.34 -4.97
C ARG A 119 2.17 -16.43 -4.90
N LEU A 120 1.45 -15.81 -5.84
CA LEU A 120 -0.02 -15.74 -5.78
C LEU A 120 -0.63 -17.13 -5.93
N LEU A 121 -1.42 -17.54 -4.95
CA LEU A 121 -2.15 -18.82 -4.94
C LEU A 121 -3.59 -18.62 -5.40
N MET A 122 -4.20 -17.49 -5.01
CA MET A 122 -5.57 -17.11 -5.34
C MET A 122 -5.60 -15.69 -5.88
N LEU A 123 -6.19 -15.55 -7.06
CA LEU A 123 -6.68 -14.30 -7.61
C LEU A 123 -8.21 -14.41 -7.67
N SER A 124 -8.94 -13.31 -7.44
CA SER A 124 -10.35 -13.23 -7.85
C SER A 124 -10.65 -11.95 -8.59
N LEU A 125 -11.19 -12.12 -9.79
CA LEU A 125 -11.71 -11.05 -10.66
C LEU A 125 -13.23 -11.18 -10.86
N LYS A 126 -13.88 -12.06 -10.09
CA LYS A 126 -15.31 -12.38 -10.20
C LYS A 126 -16.19 -11.12 -10.07
N ASP A 127 -17.32 -11.10 -10.77
CA ASP A 127 -18.31 -9.99 -10.71
C ASP A 127 -17.70 -8.60 -11.03
N ASN A 128 -16.81 -8.56 -12.03
CA ASN A 128 -16.30 -7.33 -12.64
C ASN A 128 -16.84 -7.15 -14.07
N HIS A 129 -16.59 -5.97 -14.66
CA HIS A 129 -17.07 -5.55 -15.97
C HIS A 129 -16.04 -5.78 -17.10
N ILE A 130 -15.09 -6.69 -16.88
CA ILE A 130 -13.95 -6.96 -17.77
C ILE A 130 -14.45 -7.65 -19.04
N LYS A 131 -14.30 -6.98 -20.19
CA LYS A 131 -14.82 -7.50 -21.48
C LYS A 131 -13.86 -8.45 -22.19
N ASN A 132 -12.56 -8.22 -22.06
CA ASN A 132 -11.50 -8.98 -22.71
C ASN A 132 -10.35 -9.19 -21.72
N LEU A 133 -9.75 -10.38 -21.73
CA LEU A 133 -8.51 -10.71 -21.03
C LEU A 133 -7.52 -11.23 -22.07
N LEU A 134 -6.23 -10.89 -21.92
CA LEU A 134 -5.18 -11.38 -22.79
C LEU A 134 -4.45 -12.54 -22.10
N ASN A 135 -3.92 -13.48 -22.87
CA ASN A 135 -3.12 -14.57 -22.31
C ASN A 135 -1.89 -14.05 -21.53
N SER A 136 -1.39 -12.87 -21.92
CA SER A 136 -0.31 -12.14 -21.23
C SER A 136 -0.74 -11.45 -19.93
N THR A 137 -2.03 -11.23 -19.66
CA THR A 137 -2.51 -10.66 -18.38
C THR A 137 -2.13 -11.56 -17.20
N PHE A 138 -2.20 -12.88 -17.36
CA PHE A 138 -1.88 -13.87 -16.33
C PHE A 138 -0.42 -14.37 -16.37
N TYR A 139 0.45 -13.69 -17.11
CA TYR A 139 1.90 -13.97 -17.07
C TYR A 139 2.45 -13.69 -15.67
N GLY A 140 3.46 -14.46 -15.24
CA GLY A 140 4.09 -14.30 -13.92
C GLY A 140 3.38 -14.97 -12.75
N LEU A 141 2.38 -15.82 -13.01
CA LEU A 141 1.54 -16.50 -11.99
C LEU A 141 1.78 -18.03 -11.85
N PRO A 142 3.03 -18.56 -11.72
CA PRO A 142 3.28 -20.01 -11.66
C PRO A 142 2.72 -20.69 -10.39
N SER A 143 2.49 -19.93 -9.32
CA SER A 143 1.94 -20.43 -8.06
C SER A 143 0.41 -20.50 -8.04
N LEU A 144 -0.29 -20.00 -9.06
CA LEU A 144 -1.74 -19.84 -9.03
C LEU A 144 -2.47 -21.19 -8.98
N ARG A 145 -3.49 -21.29 -8.13
CA ARG A 145 -4.35 -22.46 -7.92
C ARG A 145 -5.84 -22.13 -8.01
N THR A 146 -6.21 -20.85 -7.94
CA THR A 146 -7.60 -20.37 -8.02
C THR A 146 -7.63 -19.01 -8.73
N LEU A 147 -8.63 -18.82 -9.60
CA LEU A 147 -8.87 -17.64 -10.45
C LEU A 147 -10.39 -17.36 -10.52
#